data_AF-A0A945VAN5-F1
#
_entry.id   AF-A0A945VAN5-F1
#
_cell.length_a   1.000
_cell.length_b   1.000
_cell.length_c   1.000
_cell.angle_alpha   90.00
_cell.angle_beta   90.00
_cell.angle_gamma   90.00
#
_symmetry.space_group_name_H-M   'P 1'
#
loop_
_entity.id
_entity.type
_entity.pdbx_description
1 polymer ?
#
loop_
_entity_poly.entity_id
_entity_poly.type
_entity_poly.pdbx_seq_one_letter_code
_entity_poly.pdbx_strand_id
1 'polypeptide(L)'
;MGEIKKGSLNVTQGAQISQKNVQSGFFKRLLSGLETSKDLINQNETSLPDEGISKLKTLRVEDVAIPRADIVSVSSELNSDVLIKEFRESGYSRLPVFEDTLDNPIGMVHLKDLALKYIFDDKSEA
;
A
#
# COMPACT_ATOMS: atom_id res chain seq x y z
N MET A 1 -74.52 10.47 7.70
CA MET A 1 -74.55 9.28 6.81
C MET A 1 -73.45 9.48 5.77
N GLY A 2 -72.42 8.64 5.74
CA GLY A 2 -71.45 8.54 4.64
C GLY A 2 -70.01 8.97 4.95
N GLU A 3 -69.16 8.03 5.37
CA GLU A 3 -67.71 8.05 5.15
C GLU A 3 -67.39 7.69 3.68
N ILE A 4 -66.23 8.13 3.12
CA ILE A 4 -65.19 7.24 2.53
C ILE A 4 -63.89 7.99 2.12
N LYS A 5 -62.80 7.62 2.81
CA LYS A 5 -61.40 7.30 2.40
C LYS A 5 -60.53 8.18 1.45
N LYS A 6 -59.44 8.66 2.07
CA LYS A 6 -57.99 8.54 1.78
C LYS A 6 -57.49 8.58 0.31
N GLY A 7 -56.75 9.64 -0.01
CA GLY A 7 -55.73 9.67 -1.07
C GLY A 7 -54.41 10.24 -0.53
N SER A 8 -53.37 9.41 -0.57
CA SER A 8 -51.96 9.74 -0.33
C SER A 8 -51.40 10.55 -1.49
N LEU A 9 -50.50 11.51 -1.23
CA LEU A 9 -49.40 11.89 -2.14
C LEU A 9 -48.39 12.75 -1.37
N ASN A 10 -47.27 12.12 -0.99
CA ASN A 10 -46.07 12.80 -0.54
C ASN A 10 -45.38 13.41 -1.76
N VAL A 11 -45.34 14.74 -1.82
CA VAL A 11 -44.42 15.49 -2.68
C VAL A 11 -43.35 16.06 -1.76
N THR A 12 -42.10 15.63 -1.92
CA THR A 12 -40.90 16.50 -1.98
C THR A 12 -39.70 15.59 -2.25
N GLN A 13 -39.27 15.56 -3.51
CA GLN A 13 -37.94 15.12 -3.91
C GLN A 13 -36.90 16.15 -3.43
N GLY A 14 -35.79 15.66 -2.90
CA GLY A 14 -34.61 16.47 -2.60
C GLY A 14 -33.38 15.62 -2.30
N ALA A 15 -32.54 15.45 -3.32
CA ALA A 15 -31.12 15.04 -3.29
C ALA A 15 -30.74 13.66 -2.70
N GLN A 16 -30.66 12.63 -3.56
CA GLN A 16 -29.70 11.54 -3.36
C GLN A 16 -28.47 11.78 -4.23
N ILE A 17 -27.35 12.09 -3.59
CA ILE A 17 -26.04 12.14 -4.23
C ILE A 17 -25.51 10.70 -4.30
N SER A 18 -25.41 10.22 -5.53
CA SER A 18 -24.70 9.01 -5.93
C SER A 18 -23.21 9.10 -5.58
N GLN A 19 -22.69 8.14 -4.80
CA GLN A 19 -21.26 7.86 -4.72
C GLN A 19 -20.95 6.39 -5.02
N LYS A 20 -20.43 6.22 -6.23
CA LYS A 20 -19.61 5.15 -6.81
C LYS A 20 -19.02 4.10 -5.85
N ASN A 21 -19.34 2.86 -6.20
CA ASN A 21 -18.54 1.63 -6.14
C ASN A 21 -17.02 1.84 -5.90
N VAL A 22 -16.56 1.54 -4.69
CA VAL A 22 -15.14 1.32 -4.38
C VAL A 22 -14.95 -0.19 -4.27
N GLN A 23 -14.12 -0.75 -5.15
CA GLN A 23 -13.71 -2.16 -5.11
C GLN A 23 -13.00 -2.45 -3.78
N SER A 24 -13.73 -2.96 -2.78
CA SER A 24 -13.16 -3.45 -1.53
C SER A 24 -12.59 -4.87 -1.71
N GLY A 25 -11.65 -5.01 -2.64
CA GLY A 25 -10.86 -6.23 -2.82
C GLY A 25 -9.67 -6.22 -1.87
N PHE A 26 -9.27 -7.40 -1.39
CA PHE A 26 -8.23 -7.66 -0.37
C PHE A 26 -8.63 -7.45 1.09
N PHE A 27 -9.01 -6.25 1.53
CA PHE A 27 -9.30 -6.04 2.96
C PHE A 27 -10.55 -6.78 3.45
N LYS A 28 -11.58 -6.91 2.60
CA LYS A 28 -12.77 -7.71 2.92
C LYS A 28 -12.45 -9.21 3.02
N ARG A 29 -11.44 -9.73 2.31
CA ARG A 29 -11.09 -11.17 2.36
C ARG A 29 -10.31 -11.52 3.64
N LEU A 30 -9.54 -10.57 4.17
CA LEU A 30 -8.93 -10.70 5.48
C LEU A 30 -9.97 -10.56 6.61
N LEU A 31 -10.90 -9.60 6.49
CA LEU A 31 -11.93 -9.35 7.51
C LEU A 31 -13.09 -10.37 7.47
N SER A 32 -13.36 -10.95 6.30
CA SER A 32 -14.37 -12.01 6.12
C SER A 32 -13.96 -13.35 6.72
N GLY A 33 -12.66 -13.63 6.87
CA GLY A 33 -12.19 -14.83 7.56
C GLY A 33 -12.44 -14.80 9.08
N LEU A 34 -12.78 -13.62 9.61
CA LEU A 34 -13.03 -13.39 11.04
C LEU A 34 -14.53 -13.41 11.39
N GLU A 35 -15.43 -13.42 10.40
CA GLU A 35 -16.88 -13.41 10.61
C GLU A 35 -17.43 -14.74 11.17
N THR A 36 -16.68 -15.85 11.09
CA THR A 36 -17.05 -17.14 11.69
C THR A 36 -16.82 -17.20 13.21
N SER A 37 -16.25 -16.15 13.81
CA SER A 37 -15.99 -16.04 15.26
C SER A 37 -16.68 -14.80 15.87
N LYS A 38 -17.96 -14.59 15.56
CA LYS A 38 -18.75 -13.45 16.05
C LYS A 38 -19.25 -13.57 17.50
N ASP A 39 -18.95 -14.66 18.21
CA ASP A 39 -19.33 -14.84 19.62
C ASP A 39 -18.21 -14.61 20.65
N LEU A 40 -17.03 -14.11 20.23
CA LEU A 40 -15.89 -13.88 21.15
C LEU A 40 -15.33 -12.46 21.17
N ILE A 41 -16.02 -11.46 20.63
CA ILE A 41 -15.54 -10.07 20.67
C ILE A 41 -16.01 -9.38 21.96
N ASN A 42 -15.59 -9.92 23.10
CA ASN A 42 -15.62 -9.23 24.39
C ASN A 42 -14.34 -8.38 24.53
N GLN A 43 -14.54 -7.07 24.71
CA GLN A 43 -13.65 -6.10 25.36
C GLN A 43 -12.14 -6.18 25.08
N ASN A 44 -11.74 -6.20 23.81
CA ASN A 44 -10.47 -5.61 23.44
C ASN A 44 -10.70 -4.79 22.17
N GLU A 45 -11.26 -3.59 22.35
CA GLU A 45 -10.78 -2.49 21.52
C GLU A 45 -9.26 -2.52 21.71
N THR A 46 -8.55 -3.13 20.76
CA THR A 46 -7.12 -2.96 20.67
C THR A 46 -6.96 -1.52 20.24
N SER A 47 -7.09 -0.60 21.20
CA SER A 47 -6.51 0.71 21.10
C SER A 47 -5.10 0.44 20.60
N LEU A 48 -4.81 0.96 19.40
CA LEU A 48 -3.41 1.10 19.00
C LEU A 48 -2.72 1.67 20.23
N PRO A 49 -1.65 1.03 20.77
CA PRO A 49 -0.98 1.57 21.93
C PRO A 49 -0.65 3.02 21.58
N ASP A 50 -1.32 3.97 22.23
CA ASP A 50 -1.16 5.40 21.92
C ASP A 50 0.33 5.76 21.97
N GLU A 51 1.10 5.01 22.76
CA GLU A 51 2.55 5.04 22.81
C GLU A 51 3.26 4.98 21.45
N GLY A 52 2.85 4.10 20.53
CA GLY A 52 3.53 3.93 19.24
C GLY A 52 3.41 5.18 18.38
N ILE A 53 2.19 5.69 18.24
CA ILE A 53 1.89 6.90 17.46
C ILE A 53 2.40 8.16 18.17
N SER A 54 2.35 8.19 19.51
CA SER A 54 2.88 9.28 20.32
C SER A 54 4.41 9.37 20.20
N LYS A 55 5.14 8.24 20.21
CA LYS A 55 6.60 8.19 20.03
C LYS A 55 7.05 8.67 18.64
N LEU A 56 6.26 8.47 17.59
CA LEU A 56 6.59 8.99 16.25
C LEU A 56 6.75 10.52 16.24
N LYS A 57 6.06 11.26 17.13
CA LYS A 57 6.19 12.73 17.23
C LYS A 57 7.57 13.18 17.73
N THR A 58 8.27 12.32 18.45
CA THR A 58 9.56 12.62 19.08
C THR A 58 10.74 11.95 18.38
N LEU A 59 10.51 10.94 17.55
CA LEU A 59 11.56 10.25 16.80
C LEU A 59 12.14 11.15 15.72
N ARG A 60 13.46 11.08 15.58
CA ARG A 60 14.22 11.73 14.53
C ARG A 60 14.47 10.75 13.39
N VAL A 61 14.88 11.28 12.23
CA VAL A 61 15.24 10.45 11.08
C VAL A 61 16.41 9.53 11.41
N GLU A 62 17.41 10.03 12.14
CA GLU A 62 18.58 9.26 12.58
C GLU A 62 18.22 8.06 13.47
N ASP A 63 17.10 8.12 14.20
CA ASP A 63 16.67 7.03 15.09
C ASP A 63 16.10 5.82 14.32
N VAL A 64 15.70 6.02 13.06
CA VAL A 64 15.02 4.99 12.23
C VAL A 64 15.73 4.72 10.90
N ALA A 65 16.72 5.54 10.54
CA ALA A 65 17.47 5.40 9.30
C ALA A 65 18.35 4.14 9.31
N ILE A 66 18.56 3.57 8.13
CA ILE A 66 19.54 2.49 7.94
C ILE A 66 20.95 3.11 7.98
N PRO A 67 21.89 2.58 8.79
CA PRO A 67 23.26 3.05 8.83
C PRO A 67 23.91 2.97 7.46
N ARG A 68 24.78 3.95 7.13
CA ARG A 68 25.40 4.05 5.81
C ARG A 68 26.14 2.77 5.36
N ALA A 69 26.81 2.11 6.30
CA ALA A 69 27.55 0.88 6.02
C ALA A 69 26.64 -0.30 5.60
N ASP A 70 25.36 -0.24 5.96
CA ASP A 70 24.38 -1.30 5.72
C ASP A 70 23.46 -0.97 4.52
N ILE A 71 23.69 0.15 3.82
CA ILE A 71 22.89 0.52 2.66
C ILE A 71 23.31 -0.34 1.45
N VAL A 72 22.41 -1.22 1.04
CA VAL A 72 22.50 -1.89 -0.26
C VAL A 72 22.10 -0.90 -1.35
N SER A 73 22.98 -0.69 -2.33
CA SER A 73 22.84 0.33 -3.37
C SER A 73 23.41 -0.16 -4.69
N VAL A 74 23.09 0.53 -5.78
CA VAL A 74 23.57 0.18 -7.12
C VAL A 74 24.19 1.39 -7.82
N SER A 75 25.22 1.16 -8.64
CA SER A 75 25.84 2.21 -9.46
C SER A 75 24.97 2.57 -10.66
N SER A 76 25.02 3.82 -11.11
CA SER A 76 24.36 4.30 -12.34
C SER A 76 24.88 3.62 -13.61
N GLU A 77 26.12 3.15 -13.59
CA GLU A 77 26.79 2.50 -14.73
C GLU A 77 26.55 0.98 -14.79
N LEU A 78 25.73 0.45 -13.86
CA LEU A 78 25.55 -0.98 -13.69
C LEU A 78 24.66 -1.58 -14.80
N ASN A 79 25.09 -2.72 -15.35
CA ASN A 79 24.33 -3.43 -16.40
C ASN A 79 23.02 -4.00 -15.86
N SER A 80 22.00 -4.11 -16.72
CA SER A 80 20.67 -4.60 -16.37
C SER A 80 20.68 -6.02 -15.78
N ASP A 81 21.53 -6.92 -16.27
CA ASP A 81 21.58 -8.30 -15.80
C ASP A 81 22.14 -8.40 -14.37
N VAL A 82 23.16 -7.59 -14.07
CA VAL A 82 23.75 -7.50 -12.74
C VAL A 82 22.75 -6.84 -11.78
N LEU A 83 22.01 -5.86 -12.25
CA LEU A 83 20.96 -5.20 -11.48
C LEU A 83 19.84 -6.18 -11.07
N ILE A 84 19.39 -7.03 -12.00
CA ILE A 84 18.39 -8.07 -11.71
C ILE A 84 18.92 -9.04 -10.66
N LYS A 85 20.21 -9.40 -10.72
CA LYS A 85 20.85 -10.25 -9.72
C LYS A 85 20.87 -9.59 -8.34
N GLU A 86 21.27 -8.33 -8.25
CA GLU A 86 21.25 -7.55 -6.99
C GLU A 86 19.85 -7.50 -6.36
N PHE A 87 18.80 -7.33 -7.18
CA PHE A 87 17.43 -7.37 -6.69
C PHE A 87 17.01 -8.74 -6.15
N ARG A 88 17.46 -9.83 -6.78
CA ARG A 88 17.18 -11.20 -6.30
C ARG A 88 17.92 -11.51 -5.00
N GLU A 89 19.15 -11.03 -4.84
CA GLU A 89 19.97 -11.30 -3.65
C GLU A 89 19.56 -10.42 -2.47
N SER A 90 19.28 -9.14 -2.69
CA SER A 90 18.88 -8.21 -1.63
C SER A 90 17.45 -8.40 -1.14
N GLY A 91 16.52 -8.80 -2.04
CA GLY A 91 15.10 -8.95 -1.72
C GLY A 91 14.38 -7.62 -1.46
N TYR A 92 15.01 -6.47 -1.73
CA TYR A 92 14.38 -5.17 -1.54
C TYR A 92 13.52 -4.76 -2.73
N SER A 93 12.40 -4.09 -2.45
CA SER A 93 11.54 -3.54 -3.50
C SER A 93 12.14 -2.32 -4.20
N ARG A 94 13.11 -1.65 -3.55
CA ARG A 94 13.74 -0.41 -4.04
C ARG A 94 15.21 -0.39 -3.65
N LEU A 95 16.06 0.06 -4.55
CA LEU A 95 17.48 0.31 -4.29
C LEU A 95 17.82 1.75 -4.68
N PRO A 96 18.60 2.48 -3.85
CA PRO A 96 19.15 3.77 -4.25
C PRO A 96 20.20 3.61 -5.35
N VAL A 97 20.21 4.54 -6.30
CA VAL A 97 21.18 4.61 -7.40
C VAL A 97 22.12 5.77 -7.15
N PHE A 98 23.44 5.53 -7.22
CA PHE A 98 24.46 6.55 -7.01
C PHE A 98 25.39 6.70 -8.22
N GLU A 99 26.01 7.88 -8.34
CA GLU A 99 27.12 8.15 -9.26
C GLU A 99 28.42 8.23 -8.46
N ASP A 100 29.45 7.51 -8.88
CA ASP A 100 30.80 7.45 -8.27
C ASP A 100 30.85 6.97 -6.81
N THR A 101 30.15 7.66 -5.90
CA THR A 101 30.14 7.42 -4.46
C THR A 101 28.72 7.47 -3.89
N LEU A 102 28.53 6.81 -2.74
CA LEU A 102 27.28 6.83 -1.98
C LEU A 102 26.83 8.22 -1.47
N ASP A 103 27.64 9.27 -1.66
CA ASP A 103 27.29 10.65 -1.29
C ASP A 103 26.54 11.38 -2.41
N ASN A 104 26.52 10.84 -3.63
CA ASN A 104 25.81 11.41 -4.77
C ASN A 104 24.66 10.50 -5.24
N PRO A 105 23.55 10.42 -4.49
CA PRO A 105 22.38 9.68 -4.92
C PRO A 105 21.66 10.41 -6.06
N ILE A 106 21.59 9.78 -7.23
CA ILE A 106 20.88 10.31 -8.40
C ILE A 106 19.38 10.01 -8.30
N GLY A 107 19.02 8.88 -7.69
CA GLY A 107 17.64 8.45 -7.58
C GLY A 107 17.45 7.07 -6.99
N MET A 108 16.36 6.40 -7.39
CA MET A 108 16.01 5.05 -6.95
C MET A 108 15.56 4.21 -8.13
N VAL A 109 15.81 2.91 -8.05
CA VAL A 109 15.24 1.92 -8.95
C VAL A 109 14.22 1.07 -8.21
N HIS A 110 13.09 0.81 -8.86
CA HIS A 110 12.03 -0.05 -8.33
C HIS A 110 12.07 -1.43 -8.99
N LEU A 111 11.95 -2.47 -8.16
CA LEU A 111 11.83 -3.84 -8.64
C LEU A 111 10.65 -4.02 -9.59
N LYS A 112 9.53 -3.34 -9.31
CA LYS A 112 8.33 -3.37 -10.17
C LYS A 112 8.64 -2.92 -11.60
N ASP A 113 9.39 -1.84 -11.76
CA ASP A 113 9.65 -1.26 -13.08
C ASP A 113 10.58 -2.16 -13.89
N LEU A 114 11.57 -2.77 -13.22
CA LEU A 114 12.41 -3.81 -13.82
C LEU A 114 11.59 -5.04 -14.22
N ALA A 115 10.66 -5.46 -13.37
CA ALA A 115 9.82 -6.61 -13.67
C ALA A 115 8.96 -6.38 -14.92
N LEU A 116 8.29 -5.21 -14.99
CA LEU A 116 7.46 -4.84 -16.13
C LEU A 116 8.24 -4.66 -17.44
N LYS A 117 9.51 -4.26 -17.36
CA LYS A 117 10.31 -3.94 -18.55
C LYS A 117 11.19 -5.08 -19.05
N TYR A 118 11.70 -5.95 -18.15
CA TYR A 118 12.72 -6.94 -18.50
C TYR A 118 12.35 -8.37 -18.11
N ILE A 119 11.46 -8.59 -17.14
CA ILE A 119 11.11 -9.94 -16.66
C ILE A 119 9.87 -10.46 -17.38
N PHE A 120 8.91 -9.59 -17.67
CA PHE A 120 7.69 -9.93 -18.40
C PHE A 120 7.73 -9.53 -19.87
N ASP A 121 8.88 -9.04 -20.36
CA ASP A 121 9.12 -8.90 -21.79
C ASP A 121 9.43 -10.29 -22.34
N ASP A 122 8.37 -11.06 -22.51
CA ASP A 122 8.41 -12.36 -23.17
C ASP A 122 8.87 -12.05 -24.60
N LYS A 123 10.15 -12.33 -24.90
CA LYS A 123 10.58 -12.52 -26.27
C LYS A 123 9.99 -13.84 -26.78
N SER A 124 8.66 -13.90 -26.84
CA SER A 124 7.92 -14.82 -27.68
C SER A 124 7.86 -14.21 -29.09
N GLU A 125 9.01 -14.14 -29.76
CA GLU A 125 9.06 -13.92 -31.20
C GLU A 125 9.98 -14.97 -31.83
N ALA A 126 9.32 -15.83 -32.61
CA ALA A 126 9.79 -16.80 -33.62
C ALA A 126 10.41 -18.13 -33.14
#